data_AF-A0A142YEI3-F1
#
_entry.id   AF-A0A142YEI3-F1
#
_cell.length_a   1.000
_cell.length_b   1.000
_cell.length_c   1.000
_cell.angle_alpha   90.00
_cell.angle_beta   90.00
_cell.angle_gamma   90.00
#
_symmetry.space_group_name_H-M   'P 1'
#
loop_
_entity.id
_entity.type
_entity.pdbx_description
1 polymer ?
#
loop_
_entity_poly.entity_id
_entity_poly.type
_entity_poly.pdbx_seq_one_letter_code
_entity_poly.pdbx_strand_id
1 'polypeptide(L)'
;MRIGIRLGGAMFGVVAALYGATARADATERVVAVPLGGSLEAREGEHYYGVYIPTRFGGVLTVKSTDGTVEEIKGPNGAIRSNGQEVGVDQQGWFTFKVAGAKKRYKVETKFVQTAQSAKKPWNFYYWPTKADSLHEPWAGGNARVDTLQLQGDDVWLAAPGGYIAPGQDIIMAGRNGILETSPAAGDDATWFPNLYDDLFWMGPDKTLFQTPSPLLKYDQLFGTSARIWEAVNTQNHDISRWPGHCLGGAVASIRFNDPVPAPGTGMTKDELRALYAELGENHLNHRIGDYATDIPAGPPRPGPDPTDWKVSRVHAMLETHIRGERIALLSNMRAFPPRGSEAEVWNQAIYKYVAEYKSIPGRGPRAVMISIDLHANTGSSLNGQDEKDRIVKYEYSLVYGLDGRVDETNPAAADWISVGGEALFAPLNVMVVLESQWSGHNPYVTLENVLSLDLANGGAANPRFAGKPPEFLPVAQYEAGRSLPGVGGTMFAGAPSGANAGAGAPGYDGSPATARRGSFFGFFRGR
;
A
#
# COMPACT_ATOMS: atom_id res chain seq x y z
N MET A 1 28.55 1.97 -59.96
CA MET A 1 27.62 1.67 -61.07
C MET A 1 26.21 1.59 -60.49
N ARG A 2 25.30 2.43 -61.01
CA ARG A 2 23.84 2.53 -60.79
C ARG A 2 23.26 2.94 -59.43
N ILE A 3 22.89 4.22 -59.43
CA ILE A 3 21.84 4.93 -58.67
C ILE A 3 20.45 4.31 -58.94
N GLY A 4 19.56 4.37 -57.94
CA GLY A 4 18.14 4.09 -58.08
C GLY A 4 17.30 4.73 -56.98
N ILE A 5 16.88 5.97 -57.22
CA ILE A 5 15.90 6.74 -56.44
C ILE A 5 14.49 6.18 -56.71
N ARG A 6 13.65 6.03 -55.68
CA ARG A 6 12.19 6.08 -55.80
C ARG A 6 11.56 6.90 -54.66
N LEU A 7 11.09 8.07 -55.07
CA LEU A 7 10.12 8.95 -54.41
C LEU A 7 8.71 8.35 -54.47
N GLY A 8 7.85 8.73 -53.51
CA GLY A 8 6.39 8.69 -53.58
C GLY A 8 5.77 8.39 -52.21
N GLY A 9 5.45 9.41 -51.39
CA GLY A 9 4.10 10.01 -51.25
C GLY A 9 3.47 9.48 -49.95
N ALA A 10 2.86 10.23 -49.02
CA ALA A 10 2.28 11.55 -49.02
C ALA A 10 2.42 12.19 -47.62
N MET A 11 2.78 13.48 -47.58
CA MET A 11 2.67 14.33 -46.39
C MET A 11 1.35 15.09 -46.46
N PHE A 12 0.44 14.83 -45.52
CA PHE A 12 -0.70 15.70 -45.27
C PHE A 12 -0.22 16.87 -44.41
N GLY A 13 -0.11 18.04 -45.05
CA GLY A 13 0.33 19.29 -44.42
C GLY A 13 -0.80 20.00 -43.67
N VAL A 14 -0.51 20.42 -42.44
CA VAL A 14 -1.20 21.50 -41.74
C VAL A 14 -0.27 22.71 -41.79
N VAL A 15 -0.52 23.62 -42.73
CA VAL A 15 0.07 24.96 -42.77
C VAL A 15 -1.07 25.92 -43.06
N ALA A 16 -1.58 26.58 -42.01
CA ALA A 16 -2.45 27.74 -42.16
C ALA A 16 -1.58 29.01 -42.02
N ALA A 17 -1.26 29.55 -43.20
CA ALA A 17 -0.93 30.93 -43.59
C ALA A 17 -0.50 31.95 -42.51
N LEU A 18 0.75 32.42 -42.65
CA LEU A 18 1.17 33.78 -42.32
C LEU A 18 1.37 34.56 -43.64
N TYR A 19 0.76 35.75 -43.71
CA TYR A 19 0.81 36.81 -44.73
C TYR A 19 -0.18 36.78 -45.92
N GLY A 20 -1.17 37.69 -45.84
CA GLY A 20 -1.32 38.77 -46.83
C GLY A 20 -2.39 38.63 -47.93
N ALA A 21 -3.67 38.82 -47.60
CA ALA A 21 -4.65 39.43 -48.51
C ALA A 21 -5.75 40.13 -47.70
N THR A 22 -5.96 41.41 -47.99
CA THR A 22 -6.97 42.26 -47.36
C THR A 22 -8.38 41.87 -47.80
N ALA A 23 -9.07 41.13 -46.94
CA ALA A 23 -10.53 41.06 -46.90
C ALA A 23 -10.94 41.19 -45.43
N ARG A 24 -11.90 42.07 -45.14
CA ARG A 24 -12.58 42.14 -43.83
C ARG A 24 -13.34 40.83 -43.63
N ALA A 25 -12.65 39.82 -43.12
CA ALA A 25 -13.24 38.73 -42.36
C ALA A 25 -13.29 39.20 -40.91
N ASP A 26 -14.44 39.06 -40.26
CA ASP A 26 -14.52 39.17 -38.81
C ASP A 26 -13.37 38.35 -38.21
N ALA A 27 -12.51 39.01 -37.44
CA ALA A 27 -11.34 38.39 -36.88
C ALA A 27 -11.79 37.19 -36.04
N THR A 28 -11.51 35.98 -36.51
CA THR A 28 -11.57 34.78 -35.66
C THR A 28 -10.74 35.07 -34.43
N GLU A 29 -11.41 35.33 -33.30
CA GLU A 29 -10.76 35.70 -32.04
C GLU A 29 -9.74 34.62 -31.70
N ARG A 30 -8.47 35.03 -31.61
CA ARG A 30 -7.35 34.10 -31.46
C ARG A 30 -7.34 33.55 -30.04
N VAL A 31 -7.66 32.28 -29.89
CA VAL A 31 -7.57 31.55 -28.61
C VAL A 31 -6.11 31.53 -28.13
N VAL A 32 -5.89 31.99 -26.90
CA VAL A 32 -4.57 32.00 -26.24
C VAL A 32 -4.44 30.81 -25.30
N ALA A 33 -3.40 29.99 -25.48
CA ALA A 33 -3.19 28.83 -24.63
C ALA A 33 -2.73 29.24 -23.21
N VAL A 34 -3.41 28.73 -22.18
CA VAL A 34 -3.04 28.84 -20.77
C VAL A 34 -2.50 27.48 -20.32
N PRO A 35 -1.31 27.43 -19.68
CA PRO A 35 -0.77 26.17 -19.19
C PRO A 35 -1.67 25.56 -18.12
N LEU A 36 -1.88 24.24 -18.20
CA LEU A 36 -2.63 23.48 -17.20
C LEU A 36 -1.95 23.62 -15.84
N GLY A 37 -2.69 23.98 -14.80
CA GLY A 37 -2.12 24.13 -13.44
C GLY A 37 -1.16 25.32 -13.30
N GLY A 38 -1.09 26.19 -14.31
CA GLY A 38 -0.25 27.38 -14.34
C GLY A 38 -1.06 28.64 -14.62
N SER A 39 -0.34 29.71 -14.98
CA SER A 39 -0.96 31.01 -15.22
C SER A 39 -0.38 31.72 -16.43
N LEU A 40 -1.18 32.62 -16.98
CA LEU A 40 -0.77 33.52 -18.06
C LEU A 40 -1.13 34.96 -17.68
N GLU A 41 -0.15 35.85 -17.78
CA GLU A 41 -0.40 37.29 -17.74
C GLU A 41 -1.11 37.70 -19.02
N ALA A 42 -2.30 38.29 -18.89
CA ALA A 42 -3.15 38.65 -19.99
C ALA A 42 -3.08 40.14 -20.34
N ARG A 43 -3.64 40.45 -21.51
CA ARG A 43 -3.82 41.82 -22.02
C ARG A 43 -5.11 42.41 -21.46
N GLU A 44 -5.24 43.74 -21.53
CA GLU A 44 -6.51 44.42 -21.25
C GLU A 44 -7.60 43.99 -22.24
N GLY A 45 -8.86 44.01 -21.78
CA GLY A 45 -10.04 43.71 -22.59
C GLY A 45 -10.43 42.23 -22.61
N GLU A 46 -11.40 41.92 -23.48
CA GLU A 46 -11.95 40.57 -23.63
C GLU A 46 -11.04 39.70 -24.50
N HIS A 47 -10.79 38.47 -24.05
CA HIS A 47 -9.97 37.50 -24.79
C HIS A 47 -10.49 36.08 -24.60
N TYR A 48 -10.21 35.24 -25.59
CA TYR A 48 -10.48 33.80 -25.54
C TYR A 48 -9.23 33.05 -25.17
N TYR A 49 -9.40 32.06 -24.31
CA TYR A 49 -8.34 31.22 -23.78
C TYR A 49 -8.64 29.76 -24.02
N GLY A 50 -7.58 28.95 -24.03
CA GLY A 50 -7.68 27.50 -24.16
C GLY A 50 -6.75 26.81 -23.17
N VAL A 51 -7.22 25.75 -22.53
CA VAL A 51 -6.41 24.86 -21.69
C VAL A 51 -6.60 23.42 -22.14
N TYR A 52 -5.52 22.65 -22.21
CA TYR A 52 -5.58 21.25 -22.63
C TYR A 52 -5.67 20.32 -21.42
N ILE A 53 -6.67 19.44 -21.40
CA ILE A 53 -6.83 18.38 -20.41
C ILE A 53 -6.36 17.05 -21.03
N PRO A 54 -5.33 16.39 -20.46
CA PRO A 54 -4.70 15.25 -21.12
C PRO A 54 -5.34 13.90 -20.82
N THR A 55 -6.02 13.75 -19.69
CA THR A 55 -6.62 12.47 -19.26
C THR A 55 -8.06 12.32 -19.75
N ARG A 56 -8.39 11.11 -20.22
CA ARG A 56 -9.77 10.72 -20.56
C ARG A 56 -10.63 10.44 -19.35
N PHE A 57 -10.06 10.20 -18.17
CA PHE A 57 -10.82 9.79 -17.00
C PHE A 57 -11.57 10.97 -16.36
N GLY A 58 -11.31 12.19 -16.80
CA GLY A 58 -11.93 13.41 -16.27
C GLY A 58 -11.20 13.95 -15.04
N GLY A 59 -11.85 14.88 -14.35
CA GLY A 59 -11.38 15.67 -13.23
C GLY A 59 -12.11 17.01 -13.17
N VAL A 60 -11.79 17.83 -12.19
CA VAL A 60 -12.38 19.16 -12.01
C VAL A 60 -11.43 20.22 -12.56
N LEU A 61 -11.88 20.95 -13.58
CA LEU A 61 -11.18 22.12 -14.12
C LEU A 61 -11.71 23.39 -13.44
N THR A 62 -10.82 24.13 -12.79
CA THR A 62 -11.07 25.46 -12.25
C THR A 62 -10.24 26.49 -13.00
N VAL A 63 -10.86 27.58 -13.43
CA VAL A 63 -10.22 28.72 -14.07
C VAL A 63 -10.48 29.96 -13.22
N LYS A 64 -9.44 30.74 -12.94
CA LYS A 64 -9.55 32.00 -12.21
C LYS A 64 -9.02 33.15 -13.05
N SER A 65 -9.64 34.32 -12.92
CA SER A 65 -9.13 35.57 -13.45
C SER A 65 -9.02 36.59 -12.32
N THR A 66 -7.98 37.43 -12.33
CA THR A 66 -7.83 38.50 -11.33
C THR A 66 -8.72 39.72 -11.59
N ASP A 67 -9.27 39.83 -12.80
CA ASP A 67 -10.28 40.83 -13.17
C ASP A 67 -11.19 40.26 -14.28
N GLY A 68 -12.42 40.75 -14.39
CA GLY A 68 -13.44 40.19 -15.27
C GLY A 68 -14.02 38.86 -14.79
N THR A 69 -14.87 38.25 -15.62
CA THR A 69 -15.59 37.01 -15.33
C THR A 69 -15.22 35.93 -16.35
N VAL A 70 -14.99 34.70 -15.88
CA VAL A 70 -14.79 33.53 -16.75
C VAL A 70 -16.16 33.04 -17.22
N GLU A 71 -16.36 33.05 -18.53
CA GLU A 71 -17.60 32.65 -19.20
C GLU A 71 -17.37 31.41 -20.07
N GLU A 72 -18.40 30.55 -20.12
CA GLU A 72 -18.57 29.46 -21.09
C GLU A 72 -17.35 28.54 -21.27
N ILE A 73 -17.05 27.69 -20.28
CA ILE A 73 -16.02 26.66 -20.45
C ILE A 73 -16.55 25.57 -21.38
N LYS A 74 -16.16 25.65 -22.66
CA LYS A 74 -16.57 24.74 -23.72
C LYS A 74 -15.53 23.64 -23.91
N GLY A 75 -15.95 22.39 -23.74
CA GLY A 75 -15.08 21.23 -23.93
C GLY A 75 -14.96 20.77 -25.38
N PRO A 76 -14.18 19.71 -25.65
CA PRO A 76 -13.95 19.16 -26.99
C PRO A 76 -15.23 18.72 -27.71
N ASN A 77 -16.23 18.27 -26.95
CA ASN A 77 -17.56 17.90 -27.47
C ASN A 77 -18.48 19.11 -27.76
N GLY A 78 -18.00 20.34 -27.54
CA GLY A 78 -18.78 21.56 -27.69
C GLY A 78 -19.76 21.85 -26.54
N ALA A 79 -19.86 20.98 -25.55
CA ALA A 79 -20.73 21.20 -24.39
C ALA A 79 -20.13 22.25 -23.44
N ILE A 80 -20.98 23.17 -22.99
CA ILE A 80 -20.64 24.21 -22.01
C ILE A 80 -20.72 23.62 -20.61
N ARG A 81 -19.73 23.93 -19.78
CA ARG A 81 -19.62 23.51 -18.38
C ARG A 81 -19.40 24.71 -17.49
N SER A 82 -19.88 24.64 -16.26
CA SER A 82 -19.58 25.67 -15.27
C SER A 82 -18.16 25.48 -14.72
N ASN A 83 -17.55 26.59 -14.34
CA ASN A 83 -16.25 26.61 -13.69
C ASN A 83 -16.26 25.77 -12.39
N GLY A 84 -15.27 24.90 -12.23
CA GLY A 84 -15.18 24.00 -11.07
C GLY A 84 -16.07 22.76 -11.15
N GLN A 85 -16.69 22.47 -12.30
CA GLN A 85 -17.40 21.22 -12.53
C GLN A 85 -16.49 20.11 -13.08
N GLU A 86 -16.92 18.87 -12.85
CA GLU A 86 -16.32 17.66 -13.43
C GLU A 86 -16.39 17.71 -14.96
N VAL A 87 -15.26 17.53 -15.65
CA VAL A 87 -15.19 17.61 -17.11
C VAL A 87 -15.86 16.41 -17.79
N GLY A 88 -15.90 15.26 -17.11
CA GLY A 88 -16.48 14.01 -17.60
C GLY A 88 -15.49 13.09 -18.30
N VAL A 89 -15.91 11.84 -18.51
CA VAL A 89 -15.11 10.78 -19.15
C VAL A 89 -15.08 10.98 -20.67
N ASP A 90 -13.94 10.67 -21.28
CA ASP A 90 -13.67 10.80 -22.72
C ASP A 90 -13.81 12.23 -23.25
N GLN A 91 -13.41 13.19 -22.41
CA GLN A 91 -13.45 14.63 -22.70
C GLN A 91 -12.05 15.26 -22.70
N GLN A 92 -10.99 14.46 -22.88
CA GLN A 92 -9.64 14.96 -23.06
C GLN A 92 -9.54 15.86 -24.31
N GLY A 93 -8.72 16.90 -24.24
CA GLY A 93 -8.53 17.84 -25.33
C GLY A 93 -8.55 19.29 -24.88
N TRP A 94 -8.76 20.20 -25.84
CA TRP A 94 -8.82 21.63 -25.58
C TRP A 94 -10.18 22.05 -25.01
N PHE A 95 -10.14 22.70 -23.87
CA PHE A 95 -11.26 23.45 -23.29
C PHE A 95 -11.04 24.93 -23.54
N THR A 96 -12.01 25.59 -24.16
CA THR A 96 -11.95 27.03 -24.45
C THR A 96 -12.90 27.79 -23.55
N PHE A 97 -12.52 29.01 -23.16
CA PHE A 97 -13.35 29.89 -22.35
C PHE A 97 -13.05 31.35 -22.66
N LYS A 98 -13.96 32.25 -22.31
CA LYS A 98 -13.80 33.70 -22.46
C LYS A 98 -13.59 34.34 -21.10
N VAL A 99 -12.75 35.38 -21.03
CA VAL A 99 -12.77 36.32 -19.91
C VAL A 99 -13.39 37.62 -20.38
N ALA A 100 -14.56 37.96 -19.83
CA ALA A 100 -15.33 39.14 -20.20
C ALA A 100 -15.31 40.21 -19.11
N GLY A 101 -15.51 41.47 -19.49
CA GLY A 101 -15.67 42.58 -18.53
C GLY A 101 -14.41 43.00 -17.75
N ALA A 102 -13.22 42.54 -18.13
CA ALA A 102 -11.97 42.99 -17.52
C ALA A 102 -11.65 44.45 -17.92
N LYS A 103 -11.39 45.30 -16.94
CA LYS A 103 -11.13 46.75 -17.10
C LYS A 103 -9.65 47.09 -17.01
N LYS A 104 -8.82 46.16 -16.55
CA LYS A 104 -7.36 46.30 -16.41
C LYS A 104 -6.68 45.06 -16.95
N ARG A 105 -5.34 45.06 -16.98
CA ARG A 105 -4.57 43.82 -17.18
C ARG A 105 -4.91 42.84 -16.08
N TYR A 106 -5.10 41.58 -16.45
CA TYR A 106 -5.44 40.51 -15.54
C TYR A 106 -4.54 39.30 -15.75
N LYS A 107 -4.58 38.39 -14.80
CA LYS A 107 -3.90 37.11 -14.86
C LYS A 107 -4.95 36.02 -14.90
N VAL A 108 -4.79 35.06 -15.83
CA VAL A 108 -5.64 33.87 -15.92
C VAL A 108 -4.87 32.70 -15.35
N GLU A 109 -5.47 31.98 -14.41
CA GLU A 109 -4.89 30.79 -13.77
C GLU A 109 -5.80 29.59 -13.99
N THR A 110 -5.22 28.42 -14.22
CA THR A 110 -5.97 27.17 -14.30
C THR A 110 -5.51 26.21 -13.22
N LYS A 111 -6.43 25.36 -12.74
CA LYS A 111 -6.17 24.26 -11.83
C LYS A 111 -6.99 23.06 -12.26
N PHE A 112 -6.36 21.90 -12.34
CA PHE A 112 -7.05 20.64 -12.63
C PHE A 112 -6.73 19.60 -11.56
N VAL A 113 -7.78 19.06 -10.95
CA VAL A 113 -7.67 18.06 -9.89
C VAL A 113 -8.54 16.86 -10.23
N GLN A 114 -7.94 15.68 -10.17
CA GLN A 114 -8.64 14.42 -10.30
C GLN A 114 -8.75 13.76 -8.94
N THR A 115 -9.98 13.54 -8.48
CA THR A 115 -10.26 12.79 -7.24
C THR A 115 -10.97 11.50 -7.61
N ALA A 116 -10.51 10.38 -7.09
CA ALA A 116 -11.13 9.08 -7.33
C ALA A 116 -11.18 8.26 -6.05
N GLN A 117 -12.18 7.39 -5.98
CA GLN A 117 -12.37 6.45 -4.88
C GLN A 117 -13.06 5.19 -5.42
N SER A 118 -12.62 4.03 -4.95
CA SER A 118 -13.26 2.74 -5.18
C SER A 118 -14.69 2.72 -4.62
N ALA A 119 -15.50 1.77 -5.09
CA ALA A 119 -16.89 1.60 -4.67
C ALA A 119 -17.01 1.27 -3.18
N LYS A 120 -16.03 0.53 -2.65
CA LYS A 120 -15.93 0.17 -1.24
C LYS A 120 -14.58 0.60 -0.69
N LYS A 121 -14.58 1.28 0.47
CA LYS A 121 -13.37 1.53 1.26
C LYS A 121 -12.94 0.20 1.92
N PRO A 122 -11.73 -0.31 1.66
CA PRO A 122 -11.16 -1.42 2.41
C PRO A 122 -11.05 -1.05 3.89
N TRP A 123 -11.43 -1.96 4.79
CA TRP A 123 -11.33 -1.72 6.22
C TRP A 123 -9.86 -1.66 6.69
N ASN A 124 -9.64 -0.86 7.73
CA ASN A 124 -8.36 -0.78 8.44
C ASN A 124 -8.15 -2.03 9.30
N PHE A 125 -6.88 -2.38 9.53
CA PHE A 125 -6.53 -3.57 10.27
C PHE A 125 -5.24 -3.37 11.07
N TYR A 126 -4.99 -4.28 12.01
CA TYR A 126 -3.68 -4.43 12.63
C TYR A 126 -2.91 -5.51 11.87
N TYR A 127 -1.64 -5.29 11.57
CA TYR A 127 -0.86 -6.20 10.74
C TYR A 127 -0.55 -7.53 11.42
N TRP A 128 -0.85 -7.69 12.72
CA TRP A 128 -0.64 -8.91 13.51
C TRP A 128 0.81 -9.42 13.34
N PRO A 129 1.79 -8.81 14.03
CA PRO A 129 3.17 -9.26 13.95
C PRO A 129 3.32 -10.74 14.28
N THR A 130 4.20 -11.42 13.56
CA THR A 130 4.60 -12.81 13.88
C THR A 130 5.78 -12.87 14.83
N LYS A 131 6.37 -11.73 15.22
CA LYS A 131 7.39 -11.70 16.26
C LYS A 131 6.73 -11.98 17.60
N ALA A 132 7.22 -12.99 18.31
CA ALA A 132 6.75 -13.24 19.67
C ALA A 132 7.30 -12.21 20.67
N ASP A 133 6.68 -12.21 21.85
CA ASP A 133 7.16 -11.46 22.99
C ASP A 133 8.60 -11.84 23.34
N SER A 134 9.35 -10.84 23.77
CA SER A 134 10.79 -10.98 24.05
C SER A 134 11.23 -10.07 25.18
N LEU A 135 12.26 -10.53 25.89
CA LEU A 135 13.10 -9.69 26.72
C LEU A 135 14.26 -9.16 25.88
N HIS A 136 14.67 -7.92 26.10
CA HIS A 136 15.76 -7.29 25.37
C HIS A 136 16.51 -6.30 26.25
N GLU A 137 17.72 -5.97 25.84
CA GLU A 137 18.46 -4.85 26.44
C GLU A 137 17.67 -3.55 26.17
N PRO A 138 17.52 -2.64 27.15
CA PRO A 138 16.84 -1.37 26.93
C PRO A 138 17.43 -0.58 25.75
N TRP A 139 16.60 0.01 24.89
CA TRP A 139 17.09 0.79 23.74
C TRP A 139 17.91 2.03 24.12
N ALA A 140 17.69 2.54 25.32
CA ALA A 140 18.42 3.66 25.87
C ALA A 140 18.52 3.51 27.40
N GLY A 141 19.67 3.86 27.95
CA GLY A 141 19.89 3.86 29.41
C GLY A 141 20.17 2.48 30.03
N GLY A 142 20.25 1.42 29.23
CA GLY A 142 20.68 0.10 29.67
C GLY A 142 22.18 -0.01 29.97
N ASN A 143 22.61 -1.13 30.55
CA ASN A 143 23.98 -1.39 30.99
C ASN A 143 24.79 -2.26 30.00
N ALA A 144 24.19 -2.64 28.87
CA ALA A 144 24.73 -3.53 27.85
C ALA A 144 25.13 -4.90 28.40
N ARG A 145 24.25 -5.50 29.22
CA ARG A 145 24.43 -6.80 29.86
C ARG A 145 23.11 -7.57 29.89
N VAL A 146 23.21 -8.88 29.72
CA VAL A 146 22.09 -9.78 29.97
C VAL A 146 21.91 -9.95 31.48
N ASP A 147 20.97 -9.24 32.08
CA ASP A 147 20.76 -9.27 33.54
C ASP A 147 19.78 -10.37 33.99
N THR A 148 18.88 -10.81 33.12
CA THR A 148 18.01 -11.94 33.38
C THR A 148 18.86 -13.20 33.43
N LEU A 149 18.73 -13.99 34.50
CA LEU A 149 19.54 -15.20 34.73
C LEU A 149 18.72 -16.50 34.76
N GLN A 150 17.40 -16.38 34.84
CA GLN A 150 16.48 -17.51 34.97
C GLN A 150 15.57 -17.54 33.75
N LEU A 151 15.40 -18.73 33.18
CA LEU A 151 14.48 -19.02 32.11
C LEU A 151 13.25 -19.71 32.70
N GLN A 152 12.05 -19.35 32.24
CA GLN A 152 10.79 -19.98 32.64
C GLN A 152 10.12 -20.65 31.44
N GLY A 153 9.24 -21.61 31.72
CA GLY A 153 8.47 -22.28 30.67
C GLY A 153 9.33 -22.97 29.62
N ASP A 154 9.02 -22.73 28.35
CA ASP A 154 9.79 -23.19 27.19
C ASP A 154 10.49 -22.05 26.44
N ASP A 155 10.61 -20.88 27.07
CA ASP A 155 11.38 -19.74 26.58
C ASP A 155 12.81 -20.14 26.17
N VAL A 156 13.42 -19.33 25.31
CA VAL A 156 14.72 -19.62 24.71
C VAL A 156 15.68 -18.46 24.87
N TRP A 157 16.91 -18.75 25.31
CA TRP A 157 18.02 -17.80 25.31
C TRP A 157 18.49 -17.48 23.89
N LEU A 158 18.60 -16.19 23.59
CA LEU A 158 19.27 -15.68 22.39
C LEU A 158 20.67 -15.14 22.71
N ALA A 159 20.89 -14.72 23.95
CA ALA A 159 22.16 -14.23 24.46
C ALA A 159 22.55 -14.92 25.77
N ALA A 160 23.85 -15.03 26.05
CA ALA A 160 24.34 -15.69 27.25
C ALA A 160 24.14 -14.80 28.51
N PRO A 161 23.61 -15.34 29.62
CA PRO A 161 23.48 -14.62 30.88
C PRO A 161 24.79 -13.95 31.34
N GLY A 162 24.72 -12.67 31.74
CA GLY A 162 25.87 -11.84 32.13
C GLY A 162 26.78 -11.40 30.97
N GLY A 163 26.51 -11.84 29.74
CA GLY A 163 27.25 -11.46 28.54
C GLY A 163 26.99 -10.01 28.12
N TYR A 164 27.88 -9.46 27.28
CA TYR A 164 27.62 -8.17 26.62
C TYR A 164 26.53 -8.32 25.56
N ILE A 165 25.62 -7.35 25.51
CA ILE A 165 24.59 -7.24 24.48
C ILE A 165 24.38 -5.77 24.10
N ALA A 166 24.13 -5.51 22.82
CA ALA A 166 23.91 -4.14 22.37
C ALA A 166 22.47 -3.67 22.69
N PRO A 167 22.26 -2.35 22.91
CA PRO A 167 20.93 -1.78 23.14
C PRO A 167 19.87 -2.25 22.14
N GLY A 168 18.72 -2.69 22.66
CA GLY A 168 17.58 -3.13 21.87
C GLY A 168 17.70 -4.53 21.25
N GLN A 169 18.80 -5.25 21.46
CA GLN A 169 18.92 -6.65 21.03
C GLN A 169 18.17 -7.58 21.97
N ASP A 170 17.51 -8.58 21.39
CA ASP A 170 16.72 -9.56 22.12
C ASP A 170 17.64 -10.51 22.93
N ILE A 171 17.22 -10.80 24.16
CA ILE A 171 17.91 -11.59 25.19
C ILE A 171 17.28 -12.97 25.32
N ILE A 172 15.96 -12.99 25.52
CA ILE A 172 15.10 -14.16 25.64
C ILE A 172 13.90 -13.96 24.73
N MET A 173 13.42 -15.03 24.11
CA MET A 173 12.18 -15.05 23.35
C MET A 173 11.25 -16.13 23.87
N ALA A 174 9.95 -15.93 23.67
CA ALA A 174 8.94 -16.96 23.84
C ALA A 174 9.33 -18.28 23.16
N GLY A 175 9.00 -19.38 23.82
CA GLY A 175 9.21 -20.73 23.33
C GLY A 175 8.30 -21.15 22.19
N ARG A 176 8.16 -22.46 22.00
CA ARG A 176 7.30 -23.06 20.96
C ARG A 176 5.81 -22.86 21.26
N ASN A 177 5.46 -22.61 22.51
CA ASN A 177 4.09 -22.22 22.87
C ASN A 177 3.76 -20.76 22.48
N GLY A 178 4.73 -19.96 22.04
CA GLY A 178 4.54 -18.56 21.66
C GLY A 178 4.19 -17.60 22.79
N ILE A 179 4.29 -18.02 24.06
CA ILE A 179 4.05 -17.21 25.25
C ILE A 179 5.39 -16.96 25.94
N LEU A 180 5.66 -15.71 26.34
CA LEU A 180 6.84 -15.38 27.13
C LEU A 180 6.50 -15.54 28.62
N GLU A 181 7.08 -16.54 29.28
CA GLU A 181 6.88 -16.75 30.72
C GLU A 181 7.94 -16.06 31.60
N THR A 182 9.11 -15.79 31.03
CA THR A 182 10.24 -15.22 31.75
C THR A 182 10.01 -13.73 32.00
N SER A 183 10.04 -13.33 33.26
CA SER A 183 10.01 -11.92 33.65
C SER A 183 11.40 -11.29 33.57
N PRO A 184 11.52 -10.03 33.11
CA PRO A 184 12.81 -9.36 33.04
C PRO A 184 13.42 -9.07 34.42
N ALA A 185 14.74 -9.16 34.50
CA ALA A 185 15.50 -8.54 35.58
C ALA A 185 15.50 -7.00 35.44
N ALA A 186 15.89 -6.29 36.50
CA ALA A 186 15.79 -4.82 36.56
C ALA A 186 16.64 -4.04 35.53
N GLY A 187 17.62 -4.69 34.89
CA GLY A 187 18.43 -4.09 33.82
C GLY A 187 18.02 -4.47 32.40
N ASP A 188 17.09 -5.42 32.26
CA ASP A 188 16.48 -5.81 30.99
C ASP A 188 15.07 -5.21 30.88
N ASP A 189 14.50 -5.23 29.68
CA ASP A 189 13.13 -4.76 29.42
C ASP A 189 12.35 -5.82 28.62
N ALA A 190 11.02 -5.71 28.59
CA ALA A 190 10.14 -6.62 27.89
C ALA A 190 9.36 -5.89 26.80
N THR A 191 9.33 -6.45 25.58
CA THR A 191 8.39 -6.01 24.55
C THR A 191 7.25 -7.01 24.42
N TRP A 192 6.02 -6.52 24.58
CA TRP A 192 4.81 -7.21 24.15
C TRP A 192 4.43 -6.80 22.73
N PHE A 193 4.12 -7.78 21.89
CA PHE A 193 3.55 -7.62 20.56
C PHE A 193 2.19 -8.30 20.50
N PRO A 194 1.08 -7.53 20.34
CA PRO A 194 -0.22 -8.15 20.10
C PRO A 194 -0.15 -9.04 18.86
N ASN A 195 -0.23 -10.36 19.01
CA ASN A 195 -0.06 -11.30 17.90
C ASN A 195 -1.28 -12.23 17.80
N LEU A 196 -1.29 -13.11 16.80
CA LEU A 196 -2.43 -14.01 16.57
C LEU A 196 -2.57 -15.09 17.65
N TYR A 197 -1.47 -15.46 18.30
CA TYR A 197 -1.35 -16.60 19.21
C TYR A 197 -1.20 -16.21 20.68
N ASP A 198 -1.43 -14.95 21.04
CA ASP A 198 -1.41 -14.46 22.41
C ASP A 198 -2.39 -15.20 23.33
N ASP A 199 -2.07 -15.20 24.63
CA ASP A 199 -2.99 -15.62 25.68
C ASP A 199 -4.08 -14.56 25.91
N LEU A 200 -5.02 -14.79 26.84
CA LEU A 200 -6.04 -13.83 27.26
C LEU A 200 -5.45 -12.63 28.01
N PHE A 201 -4.28 -12.82 28.61
CA PHE A 201 -3.60 -11.82 29.41
C PHE A 201 -2.09 -11.89 29.21
N TRP A 202 -1.43 -10.73 29.31
CA TRP A 202 0.02 -10.60 29.35
C TRP A 202 0.43 -9.96 30.68
N MET A 203 1.48 -10.49 31.31
CA MET A 203 2.04 -9.93 32.53
C MET A 203 3.20 -9.00 32.17
N GLY A 204 3.01 -7.71 32.41
CA GLY A 204 4.03 -6.71 32.15
C GLY A 204 5.25 -6.82 33.07
N PRO A 205 6.35 -6.12 32.74
CA PRO A 205 7.58 -6.12 33.52
C PRO A 205 7.39 -5.62 34.96
N ASP A 206 6.39 -4.77 35.20
CA ASP A 206 5.97 -4.27 36.51
C ASP A 206 4.95 -5.17 37.23
N LYS A 207 4.66 -6.36 36.68
CA LYS A 207 3.62 -7.31 37.10
C LYS A 207 2.19 -6.80 36.94
N THR A 208 1.97 -5.74 36.15
CA THR A 208 0.63 -5.34 35.74
C THR A 208 0.07 -6.36 34.76
N LEU A 209 -1.15 -6.84 35.01
CA LEU A 209 -1.83 -7.79 34.11
C LEU A 209 -2.63 -7.01 33.06
N PHE A 210 -2.29 -7.18 31.79
CA PHE A 210 -2.96 -6.55 30.65
C PHE A 210 -3.85 -7.57 29.95
N GLN A 211 -5.07 -7.16 29.60
CA GLN A 211 -5.92 -7.97 28.72
C GLN A 211 -5.43 -7.83 27.28
N THR A 212 -5.32 -8.95 26.58
CA THR A 212 -4.74 -9.02 25.24
C THR A 212 -5.77 -9.51 24.22
N PRO A 213 -5.68 -9.07 22.95
CA PRO A 213 -6.36 -9.76 21.85
C PRO A 213 -5.83 -11.18 21.74
N SER A 214 -6.71 -12.16 21.54
CA SER A 214 -6.36 -13.59 21.54
C SER A 214 -7.13 -14.36 20.46
N PRO A 215 -7.01 -13.94 19.18
CA PRO A 215 -7.90 -14.40 18.12
C PRO A 215 -7.86 -15.91 17.93
N LEU A 216 -6.66 -16.52 17.88
CA LEU A 216 -6.55 -17.96 17.65
C LEU A 216 -6.87 -18.79 18.90
N LEU A 217 -6.60 -18.29 20.10
CA LEU A 217 -7.00 -18.98 21.33
C LEU A 217 -8.53 -19.05 21.46
N LYS A 218 -9.22 -17.93 21.19
CA LYS A 218 -10.68 -17.91 21.16
C LYS A 218 -11.23 -18.78 20.03
N TYR A 219 -10.62 -18.72 18.84
CA TYR A 219 -10.98 -19.57 17.72
C TYR A 219 -10.89 -21.06 18.08
N ASP A 220 -9.77 -21.46 18.71
CA ASP A 220 -9.58 -22.83 19.13
C ASP A 220 -10.64 -23.26 20.13
N GLN A 221 -10.96 -22.45 21.13
CA GLN A 221 -11.99 -22.77 22.12
C GLN A 221 -13.40 -22.83 21.52
N LEU A 222 -13.68 -22.00 20.51
CA LEU A 222 -14.96 -22.04 19.82
C LEU A 222 -15.12 -23.27 18.93
N PHE A 223 -14.05 -23.76 18.28
CA PHE A 223 -14.12 -24.85 17.28
C PHE A 223 -13.45 -26.16 17.68
N GLY A 224 -12.77 -26.22 18.82
CA GLY A 224 -12.00 -27.38 19.25
C GLY A 224 -10.74 -27.63 18.41
N THR A 225 -10.13 -26.58 17.85
CA THR A 225 -8.94 -26.69 16.99
C THR A 225 -7.62 -26.52 17.73
N SER A 226 -6.52 -26.48 16.98
CA SER A 226 -5.14 -26.22 17.45
C SER A 226 -4.44 -25.17 16.59
N ALA A 227 -5.22 -24.19 16.10
CA ALA A 227 -4.75 -23.10 15.26
C ALA A 227 -3.72 -22.24 15.99
N ARG A 228 -3.93 -21.91 17.27
CA ARG A 228 -3.03 -21.05 18.05
C ARG A 228 -1.63 -21.64 18.16
N ILE A 229 -1.54 -22.87 18.67
CA ILE A 229 -0.26 -23.56 18.83
C ILE A 229 0.39 -23.87 17.47
N TRP A 230 -0.39 -24.14 16.42
CA TRP A 230 0.17 -24.28 15.08
C TRP A 230 0.82 -22.98 14.63
N GLU A 231 0.17 -21.84 14.86
CA GLU A 231 0.69 -20.52 14.51
C GLU A 231 2.01 -20.24 15.23
N ALA A 232 2.00 -20.33 16.56
CA ALA A 232 3.19 -20.13 17.39
C ALA A 232 4.38 -21.00 16.93
N VAL A 233 4.14 -22.27 16.59
CA VAL A 233 5.22 -23.18 16.18
C VAL A 233 5.74 -22.92 14.76
N ASN A 234 4.89 -22.47 13.83
CA ASN A 234 5.23 -22.45 12.40
C ASN A 234 5.45 -21.05 11.83
N THR A 235 4.98 -20.00 12.50
CA THR A 235 5.01 -18.64 11.96
C THR A 235 5.79 -17.64 12.79
N GLN A 236 6.11 -18.01 14.04
CA GLN A 236 6.90 -17.16 14.93
C GLN A 236 8.22 -16.73 14.28
N ASN A 237 8.41 -15.42 14.15
CA ASN A 237 9.65 -14.82 13.69
C ASN A 237 10.64 -14.73 14.85
N HIS A 238 11.80 -15.36 14.70
CA HIS A 238 12.88 -15.34 15.67
C HIS A 238 13.93 -14.24 15.42
N ASP A 239 13.72 -13.40 14.41
CA ASP A 239 14.59 -12.26 14.12
C ASP A 239 14.22 -11.02 14.97
N ILE A 240 15.17 -10.08 15.10
CA ILE A 240 14.94 -8.79 15.76
C ILE A 240 13.87 -7.97 15.02
N SER A 241 13.67 -8.22 13.72
CA SER A 241 12.68 -7.52 12.90
C SER A 241 11.25 -7.66 13.41
N ARG A 242 10.55 -6.53 13.46
CA ARG A 242 9.19 -6.40 14.04
C ARG A 242 8.09 -6.23 13.00
N TRP A 243 8.47 -6.06 11.75
CA TRP A 243 7.54 -5.80 10.64
C TRP A 243 6.90 -7.06 10.02
N PRO A 244 7.48 -8.28 10.11
CA PRO A 244 6.81 -9.48 9.62
C PRO A 244 5.48 -9.70 10.35
N GLY A 245 4.44 -9.99 9.59
CA GLY A 245 3.05 -10.10 10.08
C GLY A 245 2.10 -10.43 8.94
N HIS A 246 0.81 -10.50 9.24
CA HIS A 246 -0.28 -10.85 8.33
C HIS A 246 -0.81 -9.67 7.50
N CYS A 247 0.08 -8.75 7.08
CA CYS A 247 -0.35 -7.54 6.36
C CYS A 247 -0.85 -7.83 4.94
N LEU A 248 -0.35 -8.89 4.30
CA LEU A 248 -0.83 -9.31 2.98
C LEU A 248 -2.28 -9.75 3.07
N GLY A 249 -2.56 -10.69 3.97
CA GLY A 249 -3.90 -11.21 4.13
C GLY A 249 -4.89 -10.17 4.63
N GLY A 250 -4.47 -9.29 5.55
CA GLY A 250 -5.27 -8.14 5.98
C GLY A 250 -5.67 -7.23 4.82
N ALA A 251 -4.72 -6.88 3.93
CA ALA A 251 -5.00 -6.04 2.77
C ALA A 251 -5.90 -6.73 1.73
N VAL A 252 -5.70 -8.02 1.47
CA VAL A 252 -6.52 -8.77 0.50
C VAL A 252 -7.94 -8.99 1.03
N ALA A 253 -8.08 -9.37 2.30
CA ALA A 253 -9.37 -9.54 2.95
C ALA A 253 -10.15 -8.22 3.03
N SER A 254 -9.48 -7.10 3.29
CA SER A 254 -10.13 -5.78 3.35
C SER A 254 -10.70 -5.32 2.02
N ILE A 255 -10.04 -5.68 0.91
CA ILE A 255 -10.57 -5.47 -0.44
C ILE A 255 -11.80 -6.36 -0.67
N ARG A 256 -11.77 -7.63 -0.25
CA ARG A 256 -12.83 -8.59 -0.60
C ARG A 256 -14.07 -8.49 0.29
N PHE A 257 -13.93 -8.58 1.60
CA PHE A 257 -15.05 -8.76 2.53
C PHE A 257 -15.64 -7.46 3.02
N ASN A 258 -16.88 -7.48 3.49
CA ASN A 258 -17.41 -6.38 4.28
C ASN A 258 -16.59 -6.27 5.57
N ASP A 259 -16.58 -5.07 6.16
CA ASP A 259 -15.93 -4.88 7.46
C ASP A 259 -16.57 -5.83 8.50
N PRO A 260 -15.80 -6.76 9.10
CA PRO A 260 -16.38 -7.84 9.89
C PRO A 260 -17.16 -7.33 11.10
N VAL A 261 -18.22 -8.07 11.46
CA VAL A 261 -19.03 -7.81 12.65
C VAL A 261 -19.14 -9.11 13.45
N PRO A 262 -18.42 -9.24 14.58
CA PRO A 262 -18.42 -10.48 15.34
C PRO A 262 -19.81 -10.77 15.91
N ALA A 263 -20.25 -12.03 15.80
CA ALA A 263 -21.48 -12.48 16.42
C ALA A 263 -21.35 -12.42 17.96
N PRO A 264 -22.39 -11.97 18.70
CA PRO A 264 -22.28 -11.72 20.14
C PRO A 264 -21.80 -12.91 20.97
N GLY A 265 -22.24 -14.12 20.60
CA GLY A 265 -21.89 -15.36 21.31
C GLY A 265 -20.47 -15.87 21.03
N THR A 266 -19.69 -15.17 20.22
CA THR A 266 -18.28 -15.52 19.98
C THR A 266 -17.36 -14.92 21.02
N GLY A 267 -17.71 -13.79 21.63
CA GLY A 267 -16.83 -13.06 22.56
C GLY A 267 -15.55 -12.53 21.91
N MET A 268 -15.49 -12.53 20.57
CA MET A 268 -14.42 -11.93 19.81
C MET A 268 -14.66 -10.42 19.62
N THR A 269 -13.59 -9.66 19.64
CA THR A 269 -13.60 -8.27 19.18
C THR A 269 -13.63 -8.22 17.66
N LYS A 270 -13.91 -7.03 17.13
CA LYS A 270 -13.86 -6.78 15.69
C LYS A 270 -12.47 -7.04 15.11
N ASP A 271 -11.43 -6.62 15.82
CA ASP A 271 -10.07 -6.78 15.36
C ASP A 271 -9.60 -8.24 15.45
N GLU A 272 -10.01 -8.99 16.48
CA GLU A 272 -9.75 -10.43 16.52
C GLU A 272 -10.39 -11.16 15.33
N LEU A 273 -11.59 -10.77 14.91
CA LEU A 273 -12.22 -11.33 13.71
C LEU A 273 -11.51 -10.88 12.42
N ARG A 274 -11.08 -9.62 12.32
CA ARG A 274 -10.22 -9.13 11.20
C ARG A 274 -8.90 -9.91 11.14
N ALA A 275 -8.36 -10.31 12.29
CA ALA A 275 -7.16 -11.14 12.41
C ALA A 275 -7.33 -12.51 11.74
N LEU A 276 -8.48 -13.17 11.96
CA LEU A 276 -8.79 -14.45 11.32
C LEU A 276 -8.92 -14.31 9.80
N TYR A 277 -9.48 -13.20 9.32
CA TYR A 277 -9.50 -12.90 7.88
C TYR A 277 -8.10 -12.61 7.32
N ALA A 278 -7.25 -11.94 8.10
CA ALA A 278 -5.86 -11.73 7.72
C ALA A 278 -5.14 -13.08 7.58
N GLU A 279 -5.34 -14.02 8.50
CA GLU A 279 -4.77 -15.35 8.39
C GLU A 279 -5.25 -16.09 7.13
N LEU A 280 -6.56 -16.08 6.84
CA LEU A 280 -7.11 -16.70 5.63
C LEU A 280 -6.53 -16.16 4.32
N GLY A 281 -6.10 -14.90 4.32
CA GLY A 281 -5.56 -14.22 3.15
C GLY A 281 -4.04 -14.24 3.04
N GLU A 282 -3.31 -14.81 4.00
CA GLU A 282 -1.86 -14.63 4.07
C GLU A 282 -1.08 -15.46 3.04
N ASN A 283 -1.68 -16.52 2.51
CA ASN A 283 -1.03 -17.36 1.51
C ASN A 283 -1.06 -16.73 0.12
N HIS A 284 0.05 -16.08 -0.26
CA HIS A 284 0.21 -15.40 -1.54
C HIS A 284 -0.06 -16.27 -2.78
N LEU A 285 0.12 -17.59 -2.71
CA LEU A 285 -0.12 -18.50 -3.84
C LEU A 285 -1.61 -18.66 -4.17
N ASN A 286 -2.48 -18.20 -3.28
CA ASN A 286 -3.92 -18.35 -3.42
C ASN A 286 -4.61 -17.18 -4.12
N HIS A 287 -3.86 -16.15 -4.54
CA HIS A 287 -4.44 -14.96 -5.16
C HIS A 287 -4.24 -14.97 -6.68
N ARG A 288 -5.34 -14.84 -7.41
CA ARG A 288 -5.32 -14.60 -8.85
C ARG A 288 -5.17 -13.11 -9.09
N ILE A 289 -3.99 -12.71 -9.56
CA ILE A 289 -3.68 -11.32 -9.90
C ILE A 289 -4.11 -11.03 -11.34
N GLY A 290 -4.83 -9.91 -11.53
CA GLY A 290 -5.29 -9.41 -12.81
C GLY A 290 -4.29 -8.44 -13.43
N ASP A 291 -4.70 -7.18 -13.59
CA ASP A 291 -3.79 -6.12 -14.04
C ASP A 291 -2.80 -5.75 -12.93
N TYR A 292 -1.57 -5.40 -13.29
CA TYR A 292 -0.53 -5.05 -12.31
C TYR A 292 0.61 -4.15 -12.81
N ALA A 293 1.18 -3.40 -11.88
CA ALA A 293 2.53 -2.84 -11.93
C ALA A 293 3.39 -3.57 -10.89
N THR A 294 4.44 -4.28 -11.29
CA THR A 294 5.32 -5.06 -10.37
C THR A 294 6.78 -4.72 -10.62
N ASP A 295 7.67 -5.23 -9.76
CA ASP A 295 9.13 -5.14 -9.90
C ASP A 295 9.62 -3.69 -10.02
N ILE A 296 8.94 -2.79 -9.30
CA ILE A 296 9.29 -1.38 -9.25
C ILE A 296 10.49 -1.27 -8.31
N PRO A 297 11.63 -0.69 -8.70
CA PRO A 297 12.77 -0.52 -7.80
C PRO A 297 12.40 0.34 -6.57
N ALA A 298 13.15 0.21 -5.46
CA ALA A 298 12.83 0.91 -4.22
C ALA A 298 12.87 2.43 -4.34
N GLY A 299 13.85 2.97 -5.07
CA GLY A 299 14.19 4.37 -4.85
C GLY A 299 14.75 4.56 -3.43
N PRO A 300 14.82 5.77 -2.88
CA PRO A 300 13.82 6.80 -3.06
C PRO A 300 13.87 7.40 -4.47
N PRO A 301 12.70 7.67 -5.09
CA PRO A 301 12.61 8.48 -6.30
C PRO A 301 13.31 9.82 -6.13
N ARG A 302 13.94 10.33 -7.20
CA ARG A 302 14.64 11.62 -7.20
C ARG A 302 14.46 12.31 -8.56
N PRO A 303 14.53 13.64 -8.61
CA PRO A 303 14.40 14.35 -9.88
C PRO A 303 15.45 13.91 -10.91
N GLY A 304 14.99 13.59 -12.12
CA GLY A 304 15.83 13.16 -13.23
C GLY A 304 16.05 11.63 -13.28
N PRO A 305 16.79 11.13 -14.28
CA PRO A 305 16.80 9.70 -14.60
C PRO A 305 17.14 8.77 -13.43
N ASP A 306 16.21 7.90 -13.05
CA ASP A 306 16.39 6.88 -12.03
C ASP A 306 15.66 5.54 -12.35
N PRO A 307 16.00 4.44 -11.67
CA PRO A 307 15.45 3.12 -11.98
C PRO A 307 13.93 2.98 -11.78
N THR A 308 13.26 3.92 -11.13
CA THR A 308 11.80 3.90 -10.88
C THR A 308 10.99 4.56 -12.00
N ASP A 309 11.60 5.45 -12.80
CA ASP A 309 10.94 6.27 -13.82
C ASP A 309 10.09 5.47 -14.81
N TRP A 310 10.66 4.39 -15.33
CA TRP A 310 10.01 3.59 -16.36
C TRP A 310 8.74 2.87 -15.87
N LYS A 311 8.48 2.87 -14.55
CA LYS A 311 7.29 2.31 -13.94
C LYS A 311 6.19 3.33 -13.67
N VAL A 312 6.50 4.62 -13.69
CA VAL A 312 5.55 5.72 -13.40
C VAL A 312 4.31 5.60 -14.27
N SER A 313 4.49 5.48 -15.59
CA SER A 313 3.37 5.39 -16.53
C SER A 313 2.42 4.25 -16.18
N ARG A 314 2.97 3.08 -15.87
CA ARG A 314 2.19 1.90 -15.52
C ARG A 314 1.48 2.05 -14.17
N VAL A 315 2.16 2.58 -13.15
CA VAL A 315 1.54 2.85 -11.83
C VAL A 315 0.39 3.83 -11.96
N HIS A 316 0.57 4.92 -12.70
CA HIS A 316 -0.49 5.90 -12.86
C HIS A 316 -1.67 5.35 -13.69
N ALA A 317 -1.39 4.57 -14.74
CA ALA A 317 -2.43 3.89 -15.52
C ALA A 317 -3.27 2.94 -14.67
N MET A 318 -2.65 2.20 -13.73
CA MET A 318 -3.36 1.36 -12.76
C MET A 318 -4.33 2.17 -11.90
N LEU A 319 -3.90 3.33 -11.38
CA LEU A 319 -4.71 4.18 -10.52
C LEU A 319 -5.93 4.75 -11.28
N GLU A 320 -5.71 5.33 -12.46
CA GLU A 320 -6.80 5.91 -13.25
C GLU A 320 -7.77 4.85 -13.76
N THR A 321 -7.26 3.73 -14.29
CA THR A 321 -8.11 2.68 -14.87
C THR A 321 -8.97 2.02 -13.78
N HIS A 322 -8.35 1.60 -12.69
CA HIS A 322 -9.03 0.75 -11.72
C HIS A 322 -9.74 1.52 -10.62
N ILE A 323 -9.10 2.51 -9.99
CA ILE A 323 -9.75 3.26 -8.89
C ILE A 323 -10.77 4.23 -9.46
N ARG A 324 -10.45 4.96 -10.53
CA ARG A 324 -11.35 5.95 -11.11
C ARG A 324 -12.32 5.35 -12.12
N GLY A 325 -11.81 4.59 -13.09
CA GLY A 325 -12.61 3.99 -14.15
C GLY A 325 -13.53 2.88 -13.63
N GLU A 326 -12.95 1.85 -13.01
CA GLU A 326 -13.67 0.62 -12.61
C GLU A 326 -14.18 0.66 -11.16
N ARG A 327 -13.78 1.67 -10.37
CA ARG A 327 -14.13 1.80 -8.95
C ARG A 327 -13.68 0.61 -8.09
N ILE A 328 -12.53 0.01 -8.39
CA ILE A 328 -11.96 -1.10 -7.61
C ILE A 328 -10.74 -0.63 -6.80
N ALA A 329 -10.58 -1.19 -5.60
CA ALA A 329 -9.37 -0.97 -4.79
C ALA A 329 -8.23 -1.87 -5.28
N LEU A 330 -7.00 -1.45 -5.03
CA LEU A 330 -5.76 -2.10 -5.49
C LEU A 330 -4.93 -2.57 -4.31
N LEU A 331 -4.39 -3.78 -4.40
CA LEU A 331 -3.37 -4.27 -3.46
C LEU A 331 -2.02 -3.62 -3.81
N SER A 332 -1.28 -3.15 -2.83
CA SER A 332 0.07 -2.61 -3.03
C SER A 332 0.96 -2.93 -1.86
N ASN A 333 2.17 -3.41 -2.14
CA ASN A 333 3.28 -3.25 -1.21
C ASN A 333 3.81 -1.82 -1.32
N MET A 334 3.46 -0.97 -0.36
CA MET A 334 3.87 0.44 -0.31
C MET A 334 5.19 0.66 0.44
N ARG A 335 5.89 -0.43 0.81
CA ARG A 335 7.16 -0.45 1.53
C ARG A 335 7.13 0.28 2.88
N ALA A 336 8.29 0.28 3.52
CA ALA A 336 8.61 0.87 4.81
C ALA A 336 7.91 2.19 5.18
N PHE A 337 7.78 2.39 6.49
CA PHE A 337 7.30 3.61 7.11
C PHE A 337 8.46 4.56 7.48
N PRO A 338 8.30 5.89 7.34
CA PRO A 338 9.25 6.85 7.88
C PRO A 338 9.26 6.82 9.42
N PRO A 339 10.38 7.23 10.07
CA PRO A 339 11.62 7.71 9.46
C PRO A 339 12.71 6.63 9.33
N ARG A 340 12.47 5.38 9.75
CA ARG A 340 13.52 4.37 9.94
C ARG A 340 13.36 3.08 9.12
N GLY A 341 12.31 2.96 8.32
CA GLY A 341 12.09 1.72 7.58
C GLY A 341 13.06 1.52 6.41
N SER A 342 13.23 0.27 6.00
CA SER A 342 14.15 -0.16 4.94
C SER A 342 13.45 -0.60 3.65
N GLU A 343 14.19 -0.64 2.54
CA GLU A 343 13.67 -1.13 1.25
C GLU A 343 13.28 -2.62 1.25
N ALA A 344 13.79 -3.38 2.23
CA ALA A 344 13.51 -4.80 2.39
C ALA A 344 12.15 -5.08 3.05
N GLU A 345 11.56 -4.09 3.70
CA GLU A 345 10.26 -4.25 4.36
C GLU A 345 9.13 -4.42 3.34
N VAL A 346 8.29 -5.41 3.60
CA VAL A 346 7.08 -5.68 2.82
C VAL A 346 5.88 -5.26 3.64
N TRP A 347 5.25 -4.17 3.22
CA TRP A 347 4.06 -3.62 3.86
C TRP A 347 2.95 -3.57 2.84
N ASN A 348 2.03 -4.53 2.90
CA ASN A 348 0.90 -4.61 2.01
C ASN A 348 -0.28 -3.77 2.54
N GLN A 349 -0.87 -2.96 1.67
CA GLN A 349 -2.09 -2.19 1.93
C GLN A 349 -3.00 -2.20 0.71
N ALA A 350 -4.25 -1.81 0.94
CA ALA A 350 -5.26 -1.63 -0.08
C ALA A 350 -5.42 -0.14 -0.42
N ILE A 351 -4.91 0.28 -1.58
CA ILE A 351 -5.09 1.63 -2.12
C ILE A 351 -6.52 1.73 -2.65
N TYR A 352 -7.28 2.72 -2.19
CA TYR A 352 -8.69 2.82 -2.50
C TYR A 352 -9.11 4.21 -2.97
N LYS A 353 -8.27 5.22 -2.79
CA LYS A 353 -8.55 6.60 -3.17
C LYS A 353 -7.27 7.31 -3.58
N TYR A 354 -7.41 8.28 -4.48
CA TYR A 354 -6.35 9.25 -4.73
C TYR A 354 -6.90 10.65 -5.01
N VAL A 355 -6.04 11.65 -4.80
CA VAL A 355 -6.24 13.04 -5.21
C VAL A 355 -5.00 13.48 -5.98
N ALA A 356 -5.14 13.80 -7.27
CA ALA A 356 -4.04 14.15 -8.15
C ALA A 356 -4.22 15.56 -8.73
N GLU A 357 -3.22 16.42 -8.57
CA GLU A 357 -3.15 17.74 -9.21
C GLU A 357 -2.23 17.69 -10.43
N TYR A 358 -2.71 18.20 -11.56
CA TYR A 358 -2.00 18.15 -12.85
C TYR A 358 -1.46 19.52 -13.24
N LYS A 359 -0.22 19.54 -13.73
CA LYS A 359 0.42 20.75 -14.28
C LYS A 359 1.09 20.43 -15.61
N SER A 360 0.91 21.26 -16.63
CA SER A 360 1.61 21.07 -17.91
C SER A 360 3.10 21.34 -17.76
N ILE A 361 3.94 20.59 -18.49
CA ILE A 361 5.39 20.81 -18.48
C ILE A 361 5.78 21.75 -19.63
N PRO A 362 6.35 22.94 -19.34
CA PRO A 362 6.75 23.88 -20.38
C PRO A 362 7.68 23.25 -21.41
N GLY A 363 7.42 23.51 -22.69
CA GLY A 363 8.27 23.02 -23.80
C GLY A 363 8.12 21.53 -24.16
N ARG A 364 7.37 20.72 -23.40
CA ARG A 364 7.18 19.28 -23.68
C ARG A 364 5.83 18.94 -24.35
N GLY A 365 5.07 19.97 -24.73
CA GLY A 365 3.76 19.84 -25.34
C GLY A 365 2.62 19.64 -24.31
N PRO A 366 1.36 19.81 -24.72
CA PRO A 366 0.21 19.88 -23.80
C PRO A 366 -0.17 18.55 -23.14
N ARG A 367 0.34 17.41 -23.65
CA ARG A 367 0.09 16.06 -23.11
C ARG A 367 1.09 15.64 -22.04
N ALA A 368 2.21 16.36 -21.92
CA ALA A 368 3.22 16.10 -20.90
C ALA A 368 2.86 16.86 -19.63
N VAL A 369 2.69 16.12 -18.54
CA VAL A 369 2.24 16.68 -17.27
C VAL A 369 3.12 16.25 -16.11
N MET A 370 3.23 17.15 -15.15
CA MET A 370 3.62 16.91 -13.78
C MET A 370 2.38 16.58 -12.96
N ILE A 371 2.45 15.53 -12.16
CA ILE A 371 1.36 15.06 -11.31
C ILE A 371 1.85 14.99 -9.88
N SER A 372 1.20 15.76 -9.00
CA SER A 372 1.35 15.62 -7.56
C SER A 372 0.14 14.85 -7.04
N ILE A 373 0.36 13.69 -6.42
CA ILE A 373 -0.70 12.76 -6.05
C ILE A 373 -0.61 12.31 -4.58
N ASP A 374 -1.74 12.41 -3.88
CA ASP A 374 -1.96 11.82 -2.56
C ASP A 374 -2.70 10.49 -2.75
N LEU A 375 -2.06 9.38 -2.41
CA LEU A 375 -2.66 8.04 -2.37
C LEU A 375 -3.15 7.72 -0.96
N HIS A 376 -4.39 7.26 -0.86
CA HIS A 376 -5.01 6.80 0.36
C HIS A 376 -5.13 5.29 0.35
N ALA A 377 -4.56 4.65 1.36
CA ALA A 377 -4.68 3.22 1.61
C ALA A 377 -5.21 2.96 3.02
N ASN A 378 -5.71 1.76 3.27
CA ASN A 378 -6.03 1.35 4.64
C ASN A 378 -4.75 1.29 5.50
N THR A 379 -4.88 1.49 6.81
CA THR A 379 -3.76 1.35 7.75
C THR A 379 -3.59 -0.11 8.18
N GLY A 380 -2.34 -0.49 8.43
CA GLY A 380 -1.95 -1.75 9.06
C GLY A 380 -1.69 -1.62 10.57
N SER A 381 -1.95 -0.45 11.17
CA SER A 381 -1.64 -0.16 12.57
C SER A 381 -2.89 -0.04 13.45
N SER A 382 -4.07 -0.39 12.94
CA SER A 382 -5.33 -0.18 13.67
C SER A 382 -5.68 -1.36 14.57
N LEU A 383 -5.53 -1.17 15.87
CA LEU A 383 -5.87 -2.16 16.90
C LEU A 383 -6.85 -1.55 17.91
N ASN A 384 -7.93 -2.27 18.21
CA ASN A 384 -9.02 -1.86 19.09
C ASN A 384 -9.64 -0.50 18.72
N GLY A 385 -9.81 -0.27 17.41
CA GLY A 385 -10.31 1.00 16.86
C GLY A 385 -9.39 2.20 17.07
N GLN A 386 -8.15 1.98 17.52
CA GLN A 386 -7.12 3.01 17.53
C GLN A 386 -6.52 3.17 16.13
N ASP A 387 -5.96 4.34 15.85
CA ASP A 387 -5.27 4.66 14.59
C ASP A 387 -6.05 4.34 13.30
N GLU A 388 -7.37 4.56 13.30
CA GLU A 388 -8.28 4.32 12.17
C GLU A 388 -8.08 5.32 10.99
N LYS A 389 -6.98 6.07 10.96
CA LYS A 389 -6.65 6.98 9.87
C LYS A 389 -6.11 6.21 8.66
N ASP A 390 -6.33 6.76 7.47
CA ASP A 390 -5.73 6.19 6.26
C ASP A 390 -4.21 6.30 6.31
N ARG A 391 -3.51 5.33 5.70
CA ARG A 391 -2.13 5.54 5.28
C ARG A 391 -2.14 6.49 4.09
N ILE A 392 -1.48 7.64 4.22
CA ILE A 392 -1.41 8.64 3.13
C ILE A 392 0.01 8.75 2.60
N VAL A 393 0.19 8.36 1.34
CA VAL A 393 1.47 8.44 0.63
C VAL A 393 1.40 9.51 -0.44
N LYS A 394 2.46 10.30 -0.54
CA LYS A 394 2.57 11.40 -1.51
C LYS A 394 3.62 11.06 -2.55
N TYR A 395 3.26 11.17 -3.82
CA TYR A 395 4.21 11.06 -4.92
C TYR A 395 4.14 12.29 -5.81
N GLU A 396 5.27 12.60 -6.44
CA GLU A 396 5.33 13.54 -7.55
C GLU A 396 6.07 12.88 -8.70
N TYR A 397 5.51 12.96 -9.90
CA TYR A 397 6.14 12.42 -11.10
C TYR A 397 5.66 13.13 -12.36
N SER A 398 6.43 13.02 -13.43
CA SER A 398 6.01 13.42 -14.77
C SER A 398 5.73 12.23 -15.67
N LEU A 399 4.79 12.40 -16.60
CA LEU A 399 4.48 11.42 -17.64
C LEU A 399 3.82 12.10 -18.85
N VAL A 400 3.58 11.32 -19.90
CA VAL A 400 2.93 11.78 -21.13
C VAL A 400 1.66 10.98 -21.37
N TYR A 401 0.60 11.64 -21.81
CA TYR A 401 -0.62 11.00 -22.28
C TYR A 401 -0.62 10.77 -23.79
N GLY A 402 -1.23 9.67 -24.23
CA GLY A 402 -1.59 9.39 -25.61
C GLY A 402 -2.67 10.35 -26.16
N LEU A 403 -2.95 10.25 -27.46
CA LEU A 403 -4.03 11.02 -28.09
C LEU A 403 -5.43 10.53 -27.66
N ASP A 404 -5.53 9.27 -27.23
CA ASP A 404 -6.74 8.66 -26.71
C ASP A 404 -7.00 9.02 -25.23
N GLY A 405 -6.16 9.88 -24.65
CA GLY A 405 -6.25 10.34 -23.26
C GLY A 405 -5.89 9.28 -22.23
N ARG A 406 -5.29 8.16 -22.63
CA ARG A 406 -4.64 7.21 -21.72
C ARG A 406 -3.18 7.58 -21.50
N VAL A 407 -2.58 7.08 -20.43
CA VAL A 407 -1.14 7.23 -20.21
C VAL A 407 -0.37 6.56 -21.36
N ASP A 408 0.65 7.21 -21.90
CA ASP A 408 1.53 6.63 -22.90
C ASP A 408 2.56 5.72 -22.22
N GLU A 409 2.23 4.43 -22.15
CA GLU A 409 3.09 3.39 -21.59
C GLU A 409 4.16 2.91 -22.59
N THR A 410 4.11 3.37 -23.86
CA THR A 410 5.08 2.95 -24.89
C THR A 410 6.38 3.75 -24.85
N ASN A 411 6.37 4.90 -24.17
CA ASN A 411 7.53 5.77 -24.00
C ASN A 411 7.88 6.00 -22.51
N PRO A 412 8.30 4.94 -21.79
CA PRO A 412 8.63 5.06 -20.37
C PRO A 412 9.79 6.02 -20.09
N ALA A 413 10.68 6.26 -21.06
CA ALA A 413 11.78 7.21 -20.93
C ALA A 413 11.33 8.68 -20.89
N ALA A 414 10.05 8.96 -21.19
CA ALA A 414 9.49 10.30 -21.06
C ALA A 414 8.93 10.59 -19.66
N ALA A 415 8.84 9.57 -18.79
CA ALA A 415 8.41 9.71 -17.41
C ALA A 415 9.60 9.94 -16.47
N ASP A 416 9.33 10.49 -15.29
CA ASP A 416 10.32 10.82 -14.25
C ASP A 416 9.63 10.76 -12.89
N TRP A 417 10.10 9.92 -11.97
CA TRP A 417 9.57 9.84 -10.61
C TRP A 417 10.37 10.76 -9.69
N ILE A 418 9.77 11.89 -9.34
CA ILE A 418 10.51 13.03 -8.80
C ILE A 418 10.64 12.95 -7.29
N SER A 419 9.59 12.53 -6.59
CA SER A 419 9.62 12.46 -5.13
C SER A 419 8.64 11.46 -4.53
N VAL A 420 8.95 11.10 -3.27
CA VAL A 420 8.10 10.36 -2.35
C VAL A 420 8.02 11.11 -1.01
N GLY A 421 6.86 11.06 -0.36
CA GLY A 421 6.65 11.60 0.98
C GLY A 421 5.37 11.09 1.63
N GLY A 422 4.91 11.79 2.66
CA GLY A 422 3.83 11.31 3.51
C GLY A 422 4.32 10.14 4.37
N GLU A 423 3.57 9.04 4.39
CA GLU A 423 3.88 7.83 5.16
C GLU A 423 4.59 6.76 4.31
N ALA A 424 5.40 7.16 3.32
CA ALA A 424 6.30 6.27 2.59
C ALA A 424 7.70 6.86 2.46
N LEU A 425 8.69 5.98 2.34
CA LEU A 425 10.10 6.31 2.09
C LEU A 425 10.56 5.97 0.66
N PHE A 426 9.75 5.21 -0.08
CA PHE A 426 10.14 4.54 -1.32
C PHE A 426 8.97 4.57 -2.32
N ALA A 427 9.24 4.32 -3.60
CA ALA A 427 8.20 3.95 -4.55
C ALA A 427 7.49 2.67 -4.05
N PRO A 428 6.24 2.34 -4.45
CA PRO A 428 5.66 1.05 -4.09
C PRO A 428 6.44 -0.06 -4.81
N LEU A 429 6.52 -1.26 -4.24
CA LEU A 429 7.09 -2.42 -4.95
C LEU A 429 6.15 -2.89 -6.06
N ASN A 430 4.85 -2.84 -5.79
CA ASN A 430 3.82 -3.27 -6.72
C ASN A 430 2.48 -2.54 -6.48
N VAL A 431 1.62 -2.57 -7.49
CA VAL A 431 0.21 -2.14 -7.46
C VAL A 431 -0.57 -3.15 -8.30
N MET A 432 -1.58 -3.80 -7.75
CA MET A 432 -2.16 -5.01 -8.33
C MET A 432 -3.69 -5.05 -8.15
N VAL A 433 -4.38 -5.60 -9.15
CA VAL A 433 -5.78 -6.01 -9.04
C VAL A 433 -5.85 -7.45 -8.51
N VAL A 434 -6.53 -7.66 -7.39
CA VAL A 434 -6.86 -9.00 -6.91
C VAL A 434 -8.20 -9.41 -7.51
N LEU A 435 -8.19 -10.37 -8.43
CA LEU A 435 -9.41 -10.85 -9.10
C LEU A 435 -10.17 -11.84 -8.22
N GLU A 436 -9.46 -12.83 -7.71
CA GLU A 436 -9.99 -13.94 -6.92
C GLU A 436 -8.97 -14.39 -5.88
N SER A 437 -9.46 -14.98 -4.79
CA SER A 437 -8.64 -15.58 -3.74
C SER A 437 -9.22 -16.92 -3.32
N GLN A 438 -8.36 -17.91 -3.12
CA GLN A 438 -8.69 -19.10 -2.35
C GLN A 438 -8.43 -18.79 -0.87
N TRP A 439 -9.48 -18.85 -0.04
CA TRP A 439 -9.40 -18.48 1.37
C TRP A 439 -8.97 -19.67 2.21
N SER A 440 -7.69 -19.98 2.09
CA SER A 440 -6.97 -21.00 2.85
C SER A 440 -5.63 -20.39 3.25
N GLY A 441 -5.53 -19.97 4.51
CA GLY A 441 -4.33 -19.35 5.06
C GLY A 441 -3.13 -20.30 5.12
N HIS A 442 -2.07 -19.89 5.81
CA HIS A 442 -0.99 -20.82 6.13
C HIS A 442 -1.46 -21.82 7.20
N ASN A 443 -2.25 -21.36 8.16
CA ASN A 443 -2.80 -22.14 9.24
C ASN A 443 -3.95 -23.03 8.77
N PRO A 444 -3.75 -24.36 8.68
CA PRO A 444 -4.74 -25.26 8.10
C PRO A 444 -5.99 -25.43 8.96
N TYR A 445 -5.94 -25.01 10.22
CA TYR A 445 -7.06 -25.06 11.14
C TYR A 445 -8.02 -23.88 10.96
N VAL A 446 -7.53 -22.75 10.44
CA VAL A 446 -8.36 -21.57 10.18
C VAL A 446 -9.04 -21.73 8.82
N THR A 447 -10.33 -22.07 8.84
CA THR A 447 -11.13 -22.26 7.62
C THR A 447 -12.07 -21.09 7.35
N LEU A 448 -12.32 -20.80 6.06
CA LEU A 448 -13.28 -19.77 5.67
C LEU A 448 -14.67 -20.03 6.26
N GLU A 449 -15.14 -21.28 6.25
CA GLU A 449 -16.45 -21.65 6.80
C GLU A 449 -16.58 -21.23 8.28
N ASN A 450 -15.59 -21.58 9.10
CA ASN A 450 -15.59 -21.22 10.51
C ASN A 450 -15.56 -19.71 10.69
N VAL A 451 -14.70 -18.97 9.97
CA VAL A 451 -14.61 -17.51 10.08
C VAL A 451 -15.91 -16.83 9.65
N LEU A 452 -16.53 -17.24 8.54
CA LEU A 452 -17.84 -16.73 8.12
C LEU A 452 -18.92 -17.00 9.16
N SER A 453 -18.86 -18.14 9.84
CA SER A 453 -19.83 -18.51 10.86
C SER A 453 -19.77 -17.60 12.10
N LEU A 454 -18.64 -16.91 12.33
CA LEU A 454 -18.43 -15.93 13.40
C LEU A 454 -18.87 -14.50 13.01
N ASP A 455 -19.13 -14.24 11.72
CA ASP A 455 -19.22 -12.89 11.16
C ASP A 455 -20.62 -12.55 10.63
N LEU A 456 -21.34 -11.68 11.33
CA LEU A 456 -22.68 -11.23 10.94
C LEU A 456 -22.70 -10.47 9.60
N ALA A 457 -21.61 -9.81 9.21
CA ALA A 457 -21.55 -9.00 7.99
C ALA A 457 -21.28 -9.81 6.72
N ASN A 458 -20.75 -11.03 6.86
CA ASN A 458 -20.30 -11.85 5.73
C ASN A 458 -20.92 -13.27 5.69
N GLY A 459 -21.89 -13.60 6.57
CA GLY A 459 -22.72 -14.81 6.41
C GLY A 459 -23.17 -15.49 7.71
N GLY A 460 -22.57 -15.14 8.85
CA GLY A 460 -22.80 -15.76 10.16
C GLY A 460 -24.12 -15.44 10.83
N ALA A 461 -24.91 -14.48 10.29
CA ALA A 461 -26.19 -14.08 10.90
C ALA A 461 -27.22 -15.23 11.03
N ALA A 462 -27.12 -16.24 10.17
CA ALA A 462 -27.99 -17.42 10.21
C ALA A 462 -27.49 -18.53 11.14
N ASN A 463 -26.32 -18.38 11.78
CA ASN A 463 -25.75 -19.41 12.63
C ASN A 463 -26.24 -19.28 14.09
N PRO A 464 -27.18 -20.14 14.55
CA PRO A 464 -27.72 -20.03 15.90
C PRO A 464 -26.68 -20.35 17.00
N ARG A 465 -25.56 -21.02 16.65
CA ARG A 465 -24.50 -21.40 17.59
C ARG A 465 -23.94 -20.20 18.36
N PHE A 466 -23.85 -19.04 17.72
CA PHE A 466 -23.21 -17.84 18.27
C PHE A 466 -24.19 -16.68 18.51
N ALA A 467 -25.49 -16.96 18.60
CA ALA A 467 -26.50 -15.96 18.92
C ALA A 467 -26.58 -15.62 20.42
N GLY A 468 -25.99 -16.45 21.28
CA GLY A 468 -26.11 -16.38 22.74
C GLY A 468 -25.02 -15.56 23.45
N LYS A 469 -24.83 -15.84 24.75
CA LYS A 469 -23.74 -15.29 25.56
C LYS A 469 -22.41 -15.95 25.14
N PRO A 470 -21.30 -15.20 25.08
CA PRO A 470 -19.99 -15.80 24.84
C PRO A 470 -19.61 -16.81 25.93
N PRO A 471 -18.84 -17.86 25.57
CA PRO A 471 -18.27 -18.77 26.55
C PRO A 471 -17.28 -18.03 27.45
N GLU A 472 -16.99 -18.62 28.61
CA GLU A 472 -15.83 -18.22 29.41
C GLU A 472 -14.58 -18.82 28.77
N PHE A 473 -13.68 -17.95 28.31
CA PHE A 473 -12.44 -18.40 27.71
C PHE A 473 -11.42 -18.74 28.78
N LEU A 474 -10.72 -19.86 28.55
CA LEU A 474 -9.63 -20.34 29.38
C LEU A 474 -8.29 -19.78 28.87
N PRO A 475 -7.33 -19.46 29.75
CA PRO A 475 -5.97 -19.14 29.35
C PRO A 475 -5.28 -20.32 28.64
N VAL A 476 -4.23 -20.03 27.87
CA VAL A 476 -3.44 -21.03 27.12
C VAL A 476 -3.04 -22.20 28.01
N ALA A 477 -2.44 -21.91 29.18
CA ALA A 477 -1.96 -22.92 30.11
C ALA A 477 -3.06 -23.90 30.57
N GLN A 478 -4.32 -23.45 30.63
CA GLN A 478 -5.46 -24.29 31.01
C GLN A 478 -6.07 -25.02 29.81
N TYR A 479 -6.22 -24.32 28.68
CA TYR A 479 -6.87 -24.86 27.49
C TYR A 479 -6.02 -25.93 26.79
N GLU A 480 -4.70 -25.73 26.74
CA GLU A 480 -3.76 -26.61 26.05
C GLU A 480 -3.20 -27.72 26.97
N ALA A 481 -3.54 -27.70 28.27
CA ALA A 481 -3.12 -28.72 29.22
C ALA A 481 -3.51 -30.14 28.74
N GLY A 482 -2.49 -30.98 28.50
CA GLY A 482 -2.67 -32.37 28.08
C GLY A 482 -2.99 -32.55 26.58
N ARG A 483 -2.97 -31.50 25.76
CA ARG A 483 -3.10 -31.59 24.31
C ARG A 483 -1.74 -31.89 23.67
N SER A 484 -1.73 -32.73 22.63
CA SER A 484 -0.53 -33.00 21.85
C SER A 484 -0.19 -31.82 20.95
N LEU A 485 1.08 -31.40 20.93
CA LEU A 485 1.58 -30.41 19.97
C LEU A 485 1.38 -30.92 18.53
N PRO A 486 0.96 -30.06 17.57
CA PRO A 486 0.92 -30.43 16.17
C PRO A 486 2.29 -30.93 15.69
N GLY A 487 2.29 -31.93 14.81
CA GLY A 487 3.54 -32.40 14.19
C GLY A 487 4.20 -31.27 13.40
N VAL A 488 5.49 -31.03 13.64
CA VAL A 488 6.28 -30.03 12.90
C VAL A 488 6.61 -30.59 11.52
N GLY A 489 5.70 -30.38 10.58
CA GLY A 489 5.94 -30.66 9.17
C GLY A 489 6.51 -29.43 8.48
N GLY A 490 7.80 -29.14 8.68
CA GLY A 490 8.59 -28.17 7.90
C GLY A 490 8.16 -26.70 8.02
N THR A 491 9.06 -25.84 8.46
CA THR A 491 8.93 -24.38 8.38
C THR A 491 8.55 -23.95 6.96
N MET A 492 7.34 -23.39 6.78
CA MET A 492 6.83 -22.92 5.48
C MET A 492 6.96 -21.41 5.27
N PHE A 493 7.67 -20.70 6.16
CA PHE A 493 8.18 -19.39 5.78
C PHE A 493 9.22 -19.57 4.67
N ALA A 494 9.15 -18.71 3.66
CA ALA A 494 10.15 -18.57 2.60
C ALA A 494 11.49 -18.07 3.17
N GLY A 495 12.08 -18.84 4.08
CA GLY A 495 13.51 -18.83 4.32
C GLY A 495 14.18 -19.36 3.07
N ALA A 496 15.16 -18.59 2.58
CA ALA A 496 16.04 -19.00 1.49
C ALA A 496 16.48 -20.47 1.64
N PRO A 497 16.63 -21.24 0.55
CA PRO A 497 17.01 -22.63 0.66
C PRO A 497 18.38 -22.73 1.33
N SER A 498 18.40 -23.25 2.56
CA SER A 498 19.60 -23.81 3.17
C SER A 498 19.92 -25.11 2.44
N GLY A 499 20.60 -24.99 1.31
CA GLY A 499 21.23 -26.12 0.64
C GLY A 499 22.25 -26.77 1.57
N ALA A 500 21.98 -28.02 1.94
CA ALA A 500 22.76 -28.86 2.82
C ALA A 500 24.17 -29.18 2.29
N ASN A 501 25.12 -29.39 3.20
CA ASN A 501 26.02 -30.54 3.05
C ASN A 501 26.68 -30.95 4.37
N ALA A 502 26.48 -32.21 4.74
CA ALA A 502 27.33 -32.94 5.65
C ALA A 502 28.67 -33.26 4.97
N GLY A 503 29.80 -33.04 5.65
CA GLY A 503 31.09 -33.63 5.26
C GLY A 503 32.33 -32.78 5.52
N ALA A 504 32.99 -33.07 6.66
CA ALA A 504 34.44 -33.04 6.91
C ALA A 504 35.26 -31.73 6.82
N GLY A 505 35.86 -31.32 7.96
CA GLY A 505 37.29 -30.95 8.03
C GLY A 505 37.69 -29.49 8.33
N ALA A 506 37.94 -29.19 9.61
CA ALA A 506 38.99 -28.31 10.19
C ALA A 506 39.08 -26.79 9.83
N PRO A 507 39.73 -25.95 10.68
CA PRO A 507 39.32 -24.56 10.92
C PRO A 507 40.11 -23.51 10.14
N GLY A 508 39.46 -22.38 9.83
CA GLY A 508 40.08 -21.19 9.26
C GLY A 508 39.27 -19.93 9.56
N TYR A 509 39.88 -19.03 10.32
CA TYR A 509 39.39 -17.73 10.76
C TYR A 509 39.59 -16.69 9.64
N ASP A 510 38.53 -16.04 9.14
CA ASP A 510 38.64 -14.74 8.48
C ASP A 510 37.31 -13.97 8.60
N GLY A 511 37.42 -12.75 9.11
CA GLY A 511 36.34 -11.81 9.29
C GLY A 511 36.22 -10.88 8.09
N SER A 512 35.07 -10.92 7.43
CA SER A 512 34.57 -9.81 6.61
C SER A 512 33.04 -9.85 6.58
N PRO A 513 32.36 -8.70 6.78
CA PRO A 513 30.91 -8.65 6.85
C PRO A 513 30.31 -8.93 5.48
N ALA A 514 29.54 -10.01 5.38
CA ALA A 514 28.84 -10.39 4.17
C ALA A 514 27.75 -9.36 3.82
N THR A 515 27.78 -8.90 2.59
CA THR A 515 26.75 -8.07 1.97
C THR A 515 25.42 -8.83 1.90
N ALA A 516 24.34 -8.18 2.35
CA ALA A 516 22.98 -8.72 2.32
C ALA A 516 22.56 -9.07 0.87
N ARG A 517 22.25 -10.35 0.62
CA ARG A 517 21.73 -10.82 -0.66
C ARG A 517 20.22 -10.65 -0.71
N ARG A 518 19.77 -10.02 -1.80
CA ARG A 518 18.38 -9.73 -2.20
C ARG A 518 17.41 -10.89 -1.97
N GLY A 519 16.33 -10.65 -1.24
CA GLY A 519 15.14 -11.49 -1.25
C GLY A 519 14.49 -11.47 -2.63
N SER A 520 14.49 -12.62 -3.31
CA SER A 520 13.96 -12.75 -4.66
C SER A 520 12.46 -13.04 -4.65
N PHE A 521 11.66 -12.02 -4.90
CA PHE A 521 10.26 -12.10 -5.38
C PHE A 521 10.18 -12.54 -6.87
N PHE A 522 11.29 -13.00 -7.46
CA PHE A 522 11.58 -12.97 -8.90
C PHE A 522 11.21 -14.25 -9.69
N GLY A 523 10.45 -15.19 -9.13
CA GLY A 523 10.33 -16.53 -9.71
C GLY A 523 9.12 -16.82 -10.60
N PHE A 524 7.92 -16.33 -10.27
CA PHE A 524 6.71 -17.09 -10.62
C PHE A 524 5.65 -16.42 -11.50
N PHE A 525 5.85 -15.18 -11.96
CA PHE A 525 4.92 -14.52 -12.89
C PHE A 525 5.33 -14.60 -14.37
N ARG A 526 5.99 -15.69 -14.78
CA ARG A 526 6.12 -16.05 -16.20
C ARG A 526 5.46 -17.39 -16.47
N GLY A 527 4.22 -17.35 -16.93
CA GLY A 527 3.60 -18.47 -17.62
C GLY A 527 2.15 -18.74 -17.25
N ARG A 528 1.22 -17.94 -17.78
CA ARG A 528 0.12 -18.41 -18.65
C ARG A 528 -0.58 -17.23 -19.30
#